data_AF-A0A6A9SM26-F1
#
_entry.id   AF-A0A6A9SM26-F1
#
_cell.length_a   1.000
_cell.length_b   1.000
_cell.length_c   1.000
_cell.angle_alpha   90.00
_cell.angle_beta   90.00
_cell.angle_gamma   90.00
#
_symmetry.space_group_name_H-M   'P 1'
#
loop_
_entity.id
_entity.type
_entity.pdbx_description
1 polymer ?
#
loop_
_entity_poly.entity_id
_entity_poly.type
_entity_poly.pdbx_seq_one_letter_code
_entity_poly.pdbx_strand_id
1 'polypeptide(L)' 'MEPIALLFVLFGLPGAIWPYRMARFEEQLDAIGSKRRWSEVEPADWKVMLTRYVGIVMVGGGVLWFLAG' A
#
# COMPACT_ATOMS: atom_id res chain seq x y z
N MET A 1 6.87 9.20 -19.64
CA MET A 1 7.37 9.16 -18.25
C MET A 1 6.22 9.44 -17.29
N GLU A 2 5.43 10.47 -17.58
CA GLU A 2 4.24 10.88 -16.80
C GLU A 2 3.26 9.78 -16.38
N PRO A 3 2.85 8.82 -17.24
CA PRO A 3 1.87 7.81 -16.83
C PRO A 3 2.38 6.91 -15.70
N ILE A 4 3.69 6.62 -15.67
CA ILE A 4 4.30 5.78 -14.64
C ILE A 4 4.36 6.54 -13.31
N ALA A 5 4.73 7.83 -13.35
CA ALA A 5 4.74 8.70 -12.19
C ALA A 5 3.34 8.81 -11.55
N LEU A 6 2.30 8.94 -12.37
CA LEU A 6 0.90 8.95 -11.90
C LEU A 6 0.48 7.63 -11.25
N LEU A 7 0.89 6.49 -11.81
CA LEU A 7 0.61 5.18 -11.20
C LEU A 7 1.28 5.05 -9.83
N PHE A 8 2.52 5.53 -9.69
CA PHE A 8 3.24 5.51 -8.42
C PHE A 8 2.50 6.32 -7.36
N VAL A 9 2.03 7.53 -7.69
CA VAL A 9 1.23 8.34 -6.77
C VAL A 9 -0.11 7.67 -6.46
N LEU A 10 -0.81 7.17 -7.47
CA LEU A 10 -2.13 6.55 -7.34
C LEU A 10 -2.11 5.34 -6.39
N PHE A 11 -1.12 4.46 -6.52
CA PHE A 11 -1.01 3.26 -5.67
C PHE A 11 -0.28 3.54 -4.36
N GLY A 12 0.61 4.53 -4.32
CA GLY A 12 1.31 4.91 -3.09
C GLY A 12 0.43 5.62 -2.06
N LEU A 13 -0.51 6.46 -2.52
CA LEU A 13 -1.37 7.28 -1.65
C LEU A 13 -2.18 6.43 -0.65
N PRO A 14 -2.91 5.37 -1.07
CA PRO A 14 -3.62 4.53 -0.12
C PRO A 14 -2.72 3.90 0.93
N GLY A 15 -1.53 3.43 0.54
CA GLY A 15 -0.55 2.85 1.46
C GLY A 15 0.01 3.87 2.47
N ALA A 16 0.23 5.11 2.03
CA ALA A 16 0.73 6.18 2.89
C ALA A 16 -0.32 6.68 3.90
N ILE A 17 -1.56 6.87 3.44
CA ILE A 17 -2.64 7.51 4.23
C ILE A 17 -3.40 6.49 5.08
N TRP A 18 -3.70 5.30 4.53
CA TRP A 18 -4.47 4.25 5.21
C TRP A 18 -3.70 2.92 5.29
N PRO A 19 -2.48 2.91 5.86
CA PRO A 19 -1.61 1.74 5.85
C PRO A 19 -2.25 0.52 6.50
N TYR A 20 -2.97 0.70 7.60
CA TYR A 20 -3.64 -0.41 8.28
C TYR A 20 -4.74 -1.03 7.40
N ARG A 21 -5.53 -0.21 6.70
CA ARG A 21 -6.63 -0.70 5.86
C ARG A 21 -6.10 -1.46 4.65
N MET A 22 -5.01 -0.97 4.05
CA MET A 22 -4.31 -1.62 2.94
C MET A 22 -3.64 -2.92 3.39
N ALA A 23 -2.85 -2.88 4.48
CA ALA A 23 -2.22 -4.07 5.04
C ALA A 23 -3.25 -5.14 5.41
N ARG A 24 -4.38 -4.75 6.02
CA ARG A 24 -5.47 -5.67 6.34
C ARG A 24 -6.10 -6.28 5.10
N PHE A 25 -6.33 -5.49 4.06
CA PHE A 25 -6.89 -6.00 2.81
C PHE A 25 -5.95 -7.02 2.14
N GLU A 26 -4.64 -6.75 2.13
CA GLU A 26 -3.63 -7.71 1.64
C GLU A 26 -3.66 -9.01 2.46
N GLU A 27 -3.62 -8.92 3.79
CA GLU A 27 -3.68 -10.11 4.66
C GLU A 27 -4.99 -10.89 4.49
N GLN A 28 -6.10 -10.18 4.24
CA GLN A 28 -7.37 -10.82 3.95
C GLN A 28 -7.33 -11.61 2.64
N LEU A 29 -6.74 -11.04 1.58
CA LEU A 29 -6.50 -11.75 0.32
C LEU A 29 -5.59 -12.97 0.53
N ASP A 30 -4.51 -12.82 1.32
CA ASP A 30 -3.59 -13.91 1.65
C ASP A 30 -4.28 -15.01 2.49
N ALA A 31 -5.30 -14.65 3.26
CA ALA A 31 -6.09 -15.58 4.06
C ALA A 31 -7.17 -16.34 3.27
N ILE A 32 -7.32 -16.11 1.95
CA ILE A 32 -8.25 -16.86 1.11
C ILE A 32 -7.88 -18.35 1.13
N GLY A 33 -8.86 -19.19 1.48
CA GLY A 33 -8.65 -20.63 1.67
C GLY A 33 -8.24 -21.04 3.08
N SER A 34 -8.03 -20.08 3.99
CA SER A 34 -7.87 -20.36 5.42
C SER A 34 -9.22 -20.63 6.10
N LYS A 35 -9.18 -21.22 7.30
CA LYS A 35 -10.37 -21.40 8.16
C LYS A 35 -10.74 -20.12 8.94
N ARG A 36 -9.95 -19.06 8.86
CA ARG A 36 -10.18 -17.80 9.59
C ARG A 36 -11.25 -17.00 8.88
N ARG A 37 -12.14 -16.35 9.63
CA ARG A 37 -13.13 -15.45 9.03
C ARG A 37 -12.43 -14.22 8.49
N TRP A 38 -12.84 -13.76 7.31
CA TRP A 38 -12.30 -12.56 6.66
C TRP A 38 -12.29 -11.33 7.57
N SER A 39 -13.36 -11.14 8.35
CA SER A 39 -13.51 -10.02 9.29
C SER A 39 -12.59 -10.11 10.51
N GLU A 40 -12.00 -11.26 10.79
CA GLU A 40 -11.12 -11.49 11.94
C GLU A 40 -9.63 -11.43 11.55
N VAL A 41 -9.33 -11.25 10.26
CA VAL A 41 -7.95 -11.06 9.78
C VAL A 41 -7.47 -9.67 10.17
N GLU A 42 -6.34 -9.64 10.87
CA GLU A 42 -5.67 -8.44 11.36
C GLU A 42 -4.21 -8.47 10.90
N PRO A 43 -3.66 -7.36 10.38
CA PRO A 43 -2.28 -7.28 9.98
C PRO A 43 -1.36 -7.19 11.19
N ALA A 44 -0.14 -7.71 11.05
CA ALA A 44 0.91 -7.44 12.02
C ALA A 44 1.38 -5.99 11.94
N ASP A 45 1.83 -5.41 13.06
CA ASP A 45 2.31 -4.02 13.12
C ASP A 45 3.43 -3.75 12.10
N TRP A 46 4.34 -4.70 11.90
CA TRP A 46 5.43 -4.56 10.94
C TRP A 46 4.91 -4.46 9.49
N LYS A 47 3.81 -5.15 9.16
CA LYS A 47 3.18 -5.10 7.83
C LYS A 47 2.55 -3.72 7.62
N VAL A 48 1.88 -3.18 8.64
CA VAL A 48 1.33 -1.80 8.62
C VAL A 48 2.44 -0.78 8.39
N MET A 49 3.57 -0.92 9.10
CA MET A 49 4.73 -0.03 8.93
C MET A 49 5.32 -0.14 7.52
N LEU A 50 5.49 -1.36 7.00
CA LEU A 50 5.98 -1.60 5.65
C LEU A 50 5.07 -0.95 4.60
N THR A 51 3.75 -1.18 4.68
CA THR A 51 2.77 -0.59 3.77
C THR A 51 2.83 0.94 3.78
N ARG A 52 3.00 1.56 4.96
CA ARG A 52 3.19 3.02 5.07
C ARG A 52 4.46 3.48 4.36
N TYR A 53 5.60 2.85 4.63
CA TYR A 53 6.88 3.29 4.05
C TYR A 53 6.92 3.09 2.54
N VAL A 54 6.45 1.95 2.03
CA VAL A 54 6.34 1.71 0.59
C VAL A 54 5.42 2.75 -0.05
N GLY A 55 4.26 3.03 0.57
CA GLY A 55 3.35 4.07 0.10
C GLY A 55 4.01 5.45 0.01
N ILE A 56 4.73 5.88 1.06
CA ILE A 56 5.45 7.16 1.09
C ILE A 56 6.52 7.22 -0.01
N VAL A 57 7.31 6.14 -0.17
CA VAL A 57 8.35 6.06 -1.20
C VAL A 57 7.75 6.11 -2.59
N MET A 58 6.63 5.43 -2.82
CA MET A 58 5.93 5.46 -4.11
C MET A 58 5.38 6.87 -4.42
N VAL A 59 4.73 7.53 -3.46
CA VAL A 59 4.24 8.91 -3.66
C VAL A 59 5.40 9.87 -3.90
N GLY A 60 6.41 9.86 -3.03
CA GLY A 60 7.57 10.75 -3.16
C GLY A 60 8.34 10.50 -4.47
N GLY A 61 8.60 9.23 -4.79
CA GLY A 61 9.26 8.83 -6.03
C GLY A 61 8.44 9.21 -7.28
N GLY A 62 7.13 9.01 -7.25
CA GLY A 62 6.24 9.41 -8.34
C GLY A 62 6.23 10.93 -8.57
N VAL A 63 6.14 11.73 -7.50
CA VAL A 63 6.21 13.20 -7.60
C VAL A 63 7.57 13.65 -8.12
N LEU A 64 8.67 13.13 -7.58
CA LEU A 64 10.01 13.48 -8.04
C LEU A 64 10.24 13.09 -9.51
N TRP A 65 9.75 11.92 -9.93
CA TRP A 65 9.82 11.49 -11.32
C TRP A 65 9.04 12.42 -12.24
N PHE A 66 7.80 12.78 -11.88
CA PHE A 66 6.96 13.72 -12.64
C PHE A 66 7.64 15.07 -12.83
N LEU A 67 8.31 15.59 -11.78
CA LEU A 67 8.99 16.88 -11.83
C LEU A 67 10.34 16.85 -12.56
N ALA A 68 10.95 15.68 -12.71
CA ALA A 68 12.23 15.50 -13.39
C ALA A 68 12.10 15.17 -14.89
N GLY A 69 10.89 14.82 -15.35
CA GLY A 69 10.53 14.59 -16.76
C GLY A 69 10.21 15.87 -17.53
#